data_AF-A0A534X2A3-F1
#
_entry.id   AF-A0A534X2A3-F1
#
_cell.length_a   1.000
_cell.length_b   1.000
_cell.length_c   1.000
_cell.angle_alpha   90.00
_cell.angle_beta   90.00
_cell.angle_gamma   90.00
#
_symmetry.space_group_name_H-M   'P 1'
#
loop_
_entity.id
_entity.type
_entity.pdbx_description
1 polymer ?
#
loop_
_entity_poly.entity_id
_entity_poly.type
_entity_poly.pdbx_seq_one_letter_code
_entity_poly.pdbx_strand_id
1 'polypeptide(L)'
;MIFNMNMTASNPVEQWALRLHVVLGLVALLVAPAAMVVTKGGWWHRLWGRIFVGSMFVVLAAAVPLSYFANDPFLFCMSIVVSYLTLSGYRIHVRKRRNYRAAVIDWAGALGAAAAGVVAVRVAIRGDGSDRGVVMVVFAALFWLLAWTDIRGFIRPPQEKREWWFFHMSRMLGAYLGALTAISVVQMEWLPTLVRWFWPTALGVPGIMLWMRYYRHKFARAERRSAIPITPRQIASG
;
A
#
# COMPACT_ATOMS: atom_id res chain seq x y z
N MET A 1 21.49 -1.99 16.03
CA MET A 1 22.07 -3.32 15.82
C MET A 1 21.94 -3.61 14.34
N ILE A 2 22.83 -2.96 13.58
CA ILE A 2 23.11 -3.21 12.16
C ILE A 2 22.97 -4.71 11.92
N PHE A 3 22.12 -5.10 10.98
CA PHE A 3 22.02 -6.45 10.45
C PHE A 3 23.40 -7.10 10.48
N ASN A 4 23.63 -7.90 11.53
CA ASN A 4 24.88 -8.60 11.68
C ASN A 4 24.83 -9.61 10.54
N MET A 5 25.60 -9.37 9.47
CA MET A 5 25.76 -10.31 8.35
C MET A 5 26.51 -11.57 8.80
N ASN A 6 26.46 -11.90 10.09
CA ASN A 6 26.76 -13.23 10.59
C ASN A 6 25.63 -14.14 10.13
N MET A 7 25.97 -15.01 9.19
CA MET A 7 25.15 -16.08 8.65
C MET A 7 24.77 -17.10 9.73
N THR A 8 23.92 -16.73 10.70
CA THR A 8 23.42 -17.62 11.76
C THR A 8 22.11 -18.30 11.38
N ALA A 9 21.52 -17.98 10.23
CA ALA A 9 20.46 -18.79 9.65
C ALA A 9 21.08 -20.12 9.19
N SER A 10 20.91 -21.19 9.97
CA SER A 10 21.31 -22.54 9.57
C SER A 10 20.52 -23.05 8.36
N ASN A 11 19.41 -22.39 8.01
CA ASN A 11 18.52 -22.77 6.93
C ASN A 11 18.78 -21.96 5.64
N PRO A 12 19.10 -22.61 4.50
CA PRO A 12 19.33 -21.92 3.24
C PRO A 12 18.10 -21.13 2.74
N VAL A 13 16.88 -21.56 3.07
CA VAL A 13 15.64 -20.87 2.67
C VAL A 13 15.55 -19.49 3.30
N GLU A 14 15.87 -19.38 4.59
CA GLU A 14 15.84 -18.12 5.33
C GLU A 14 16.86 -17.13 4.76
N GLN A 15 18.08 -17.59 4.44
CA GLN A 15 19.11 -16.74 3.85
C GLN A 15 18.71 -16.19 2.48
N TRP A 16 18.20 -17.04 1.59
CA TRP A 16 17.74 -16.61 0.27
C TRP A 16 16.54 -15.67 0.35
N ALA A 17 15.57 -15.98 1.22
CA ALA A 17 14.43 -15.10 1.46
C ALA A 17 14.90 -13.72 1.94
N LEU A 18 15.84 -13.65 2.89
CA LEU A 18 16.36 -12.38 3.40
C LEU A 18 17.05 -11.57 2.30
N ARG A 19 17.92 -12.20 1.49
CA ARG A 19 18.61 -11.52 0.38
C ARG A 19 17.62 -10.95 -0.63
N LEU A 20 16.63 -11.75 -1.06
CA LEU A 20 15.61 -11.31 -1.99
C LEU A 20 14.76 -10.17 -1.41
N HIS A 21 14.36 -10.29 -0.14
CA HIS A 21 13.57 -9.29 0.57
C HIS A 21 14.29 -7.95 0.63
N VAL A 22 15.57 -7.94 1.03
CA VAL A 22 16.36 -6.70 1.16
C VAL A 22 16.62 -6.06 -0.21
N VAL A 23 17.16 -6.83 -1.17
CA VAL A 23 17.55 -6.27 -2.48
C VAL A 23 16.32 -5.74 -3.22
N LEU A 24 15.25 -6.55 -3.32
CA LEU A 24 14.06 -6.11 -4.04
C LEU A 24 13.24 -5.08 -3.24
N GLY A 25 13.37 -5.06 -1.92
CA GLY A 25 12.80 -4.02 -1.06
C GLY A 25 13.41 -2.66 -1.36
N LEU A 26 14.73 -2.59 -1.47
CA LEU A 26 15.43 -1.36 -1.88
C LEU A 26 15.06 -0.92 -3.29
N VAL A 27 14.98 -1.85 -4.25
CA VAL A 27 14.52 -1.54 -5.61
C VAL A 27 13.10 -0.96 -5.59
N ALA A 28 12.17 -1.59 -4.86
CA ALA A 28 10.80 -1.10 -4.74
C ALA A 28 10.76 0.31 -4.12
N LEU A 29 11.56 0.55 -3.07
CA LEU A 29 11.62 1.85 -2.38
C LEU A 29 12.13 2.99 -3.26
N LEU A 30 13.10 2.71 -4.14
CA LEU A 30 13.68 3.72 -5.05
C LEU A 30 12.79 3.96 -6.28
N VAL A 31 12.18 2.91 -6.81
CA VAL A 31 11.37 2.99 -8.04
C VAL A 31 10.00 3.64 -7.80
N ALA A 32 9.40 3.46 -6.62
CA ALA A 32 8.09 4.05 -6.33
C ALA A 32 8.08 5.59 -6.43
N PRO A 33 9.02 6.33 -5.80
CA PRO A 33 9.15 7.78 -5.99
C PRO A 33 9.32 8.19 -7.45
N ALA A 34 10.13 7.45 -8.23
CA ALA A 34 10.27 7.68 -9.66
C ALA A 34 8.93 7.55 -10.40
N ALA A 35 8.12 6.52 -10.07
CA ALA A 35 6.77 6.36 -10.60
C ALA A 35 5.80 7.47 -10.17
N MET A 36 6.00 8.06 -8.98
CA MET A 36 5.17 9.14 -8.42
C MET A 36 5.42 10.48 -9.09
N VAL A 37 6.65 10.80 -9.50
CA VAL A 37 6.98 12.12 -10.10
C VAL A 37 6.62 12.20 -11.58
N VAL A 38 6.71 11.09 -12.32
CA VAL A 38 6.41 11.06 -13.75
C VAL A 38 4.91 11.24 -14.05
N THR A 39 4.58 11.39 -15.33
CA THR A 39 3.20 11.56 -15.81
C THR A 39 2.38 10.28 -15.61
N LYS A 40 1.24 10.40 -14.92
CA LYS A 40 0.44 9.25 -14.47
C LYS A 40 -0.21 8.61 -15.70
N GLY A 41 0.00 7.30 -15.86
CA GLY A 41 -0.44 6.54 -17.03
C GLY A 41 0.48 6.63 -18.26
N GLY A 42 1.54 7.45 -18.24
CA GLY A 42 2.56 7.49 -19.28
C GLY A 42 3.44 6.24 -19.31
N TRP A 43 4.31 6.12 -20.32
CA TRP A 43 5.19 4.96 -20.47
C TRP A 43 6.09 4.74 -19.25
N TRP A 44 6.76 5.81 -18.77
CA TRP A 44 7.62 5.75 -17.58
C TRP A 44 6.85 5.33 -16.33
N HIS A 45 5.65 5.87 -16.09
CA HIS A 45 4.84 5.47 -14.93
C HIS A 45 4.49 3.98 -14.98
N ARG A 46 4.14 3.46 -16.16
CA ARG A 46 3.83 2.03 -16.34
C ARG A 46 5.06 1.14 -16.23
N LEU A 47 6.23 1.60 -16.66
CA LEU A 47 7.48 0.86 -16.50
C LEU A 47 7.86 0.77 -15.02
N TRP A 48 8.03 1.91 -14.36
CA TRP A 48 8.39 1.98 -12.94
C TRP A 48 7.33 1.32 -12.06
N GLY A 49 6.04 1.50 -12.35
CA GLY A 49 4.96 0.83 -11.64
C GLY A 49 5.01 -0.70 -11.76
N ARG A 50 5.36 -1.26 -12.93
CA ARG A 50 5.54 -2.72 -13.10
C ARG A 50 6.74 -3.24 -12.33
N ILE A 51 7.85 -2.51 -12.35
CA ILE A 51 9.04 -2.86 -11.55
C ILE A 51 8.70 -2.84 -10.06
N PHE A 52 8.07 -1.77 -9.57
CA PHE A 52 7.61 -1.67 -8.18
C PHE A 52 6.71 -2.84 -7.78
N VAL A 53 5.67 -3.14 -8.56
CA VAL A 53 4.73 -4.24 -8.25
C VAL A 53 5.43 -5.60 -8.29
N GLY A 54 6.27 -5.85 -9.29
CA GLY A 54 7.03 -7.10 -9.42
C GLY A 54 7.99 -7.30 -8.26
N SER A 55 8.79 -6.29 -7.92
CA SER A 55 9.67 -6.30 -6.76
C SER A 55 8.91 -6.50 -5.46
N MET A 56 7.81 -5.78 -5.26
CA MET A 56 7.00 -5.88 -4.04
C MET A 56 6.41 -7.28 -3.85
N PHE A 57 5.94 -7.96 -4.89
CA PHE A 57 5.45 -9.33 -4.75
C PHE A 57 6.54 -10.32 -4.31
N VAL A 58 7.75 -10.19 -4.84
CA VAL A 58 8.88 -11.02 -4.40
C VAL A 58 9.27 -10.71 -2.95
N VAL A 59 9.30 -9.43 -2.57
CA VAL A 59 9.57 -8.99 -1.19
C VAL A 59 8.56 -9.61 -0.22
N LEU A 60 7.29 -9.60 -0.58
CA LEU A 60 6.21 -10.11 0.26
C LEU A 60 6.19 -11.64 0.31
N ALA A 61 6.48 -12.31 -0.81
CA ALA A 61 6.66 -13.76 -0.84
C ALA A 61 7.84 -14.21 0.03
N ALA A 62 8.94 -13.44 0.03
CA ALA A 62 10.08 -13.67 0.90
C ALA A 62 9.79 -13.31 2.38
N ALA A 63 8.92 -12.34 2.64
CA ALA A 63 8.53 -11.97 4.01
C ALA A 63 7.75 -13.08 4.74
N VAL A 64 7.02 -13.93 4.02
CA VAL A 64 6.26 -15.05 4.60
C VAL A 64 7.17 -16.03 5.37
N PRO A 65 8.17 -16.69 4.76
CA PRO A 65 9.06 -17.57 5.51
C PRO A 65 9.88 -16.82 6.57
N LEU A 66 10.30 -15.57 6.31
CA LEU A 66 11.02 -14.77 7.31
C LEU A 66 10.18 -14.52 8.57
N SER A 67 8.88 -14.22 8.41
CA SER A 67 7.98 -14.05 9.55
C SER A 67 7.72 -15.34 10.34
N TYR A 68 7.76 -16.48 9.64
CA TYR A 68 7.66 -17.80 10.28
C TYR A 68 8.90 -18.11 11.11
N PHE A 69 10.10 -17.93 10.54
CA PHE A 69 11.36 -18.16 11.27
C PHE A 69 11.56 -17.17 12.42
N ALA A 70 11.10 -15.93 12.27
CA ALA A 70 11.08 -14.94 13.35
C ALA A 70 10.01 -15.23 14.43
N ASN A 71 9.13 -16.20 14.22
CA ASN A 71 7.98 -16.51 15.07
C ASN A 71 7.12 -15.26 15.39
N ASP A 72 6.93 -14.38 14.40
CA ASP A 72 6.23 -13.11 14.55
C ASP A 72 4.93 -13.11 13.72
N PRO A 73 3.77 -13.45 14.33
CA PRO A 73 2.50 -13.52 13.62
C PRO A 73 2.04 -12.15 13.10
N PHE A 74 2.50 -11.04 13.69
CA PHE A 74 2.17 -9.71 13.20
C PHE A 74 2.88 -9.42 11.87
N LEU A 75 4.16 -9.78 11.74
CA LEU A 75 4.90 -9.63 10.48
C LEU A 75 4.32 -10.52 9.38
N PHE A 76 3.85 -11.71 9.73
CA PHE A 76 3.14 -12.58 8.79
C PHE A 76 1.88 -11.90 8.26
N CYS A 77 1.03 -11.38 9.16
CA CYS A 77 -0.17 -10.64 8.79
C CYS A 77 0.14 -9.36 7.97
N MET A 78 1.20 -8.64 8.30
CA MET A 78 1.66 -7.48 7.53
C MET A 78 1.99 -7.87 6.09
N SER A 79 2.65 -9.01 5.86
CA SER A 79 2.95 -9.46 4.50
C SER A 79 1.67 -9.72 3.69
N ILE A 80 0.62 -10.27 4.32
CA ILE A 80 -0.70 -10.48 3.68
C ILE A 80 -1.38 -9.15 3.39
N VAL A 81 -1.43 -8.22 4.34
CA VAL A 81 -2.12 -6.92 4.15
C VAL A 81 -1.44 -6.09 3.07
N VAL A 82 -0.11 -6.01 3.06
CA VAL A 82 0.64 -5.28 2.03
C VAL A 82 0.53 -5.98 0.66
N SER A 83 0.45 -7.32 0.63
CA SER A 83 0.11 -8.08 -0.59
C SER A 83 -1.27 -7.72 -1.12
N TYR A 84 -2.26 -7.64 -0.23
CA TYR A 84 -3.62 -7.24 -0.59
C TYR A 84 -3.66 -5.83 -1.17
N LEU A 85 -2.99 -4.85 -0.56
CA LEU A 85 -2.88 -3.50 -1.08
C LEU A 85 -2.23 -3.48 -2.48
N THR A 86 -1.10 -4.17 -2.63
CA THR A 86 -0.36 -4.22 -3.90
C THR A 86 -1.20 -4.86 -5.01
N LEU A 87 -1.84 -6.00 -4.72
CA LEU A 87 -2.63 -6.75 -5.69
C LEU A 87 -3.92 -6.01 -6.09
N SER A 88 -4.66 -5.48 -5.12
CA SER A 88 -5.90 -4.74 -5.37
C SER A 88 -5.62 -3.46 -6.16
N GLY A 89 -4.57 -2.72 -5.79
CA GLY A 89 -4.15 -1.52 -6.52
C GLY A 89 -3.68 -1.83 -7.94
N TYR A 90 -2.98 -2.93 -8.18
CA TYR A 90 -2.51 -3.29 -9.53
C TYR A 90 -3.68 -3.69 -10.44
N ARG A 91 -4.61 -4.49 -9.92
CA ARG A 91 -5.71 -5.08 -10.72
C ARG A 91 -6.84 -4.12 -11.07
N ILE A 92 -6.97 -3.00 -10.36
CA ILE A 92 -8.06 -2.04 -10.62
C ILE A 92 -8.04 -1.48 -12.05
N HIS A 93 -6.87 -1.46 -12.72
CA HIS A 93 -6.73 -0.99 -14.11
C HIS A 93 -7.44 -1.88 -15.15
N VAL A 94 -7.60 -3.17 -14.86
CA VAL A 94 -8.34 -4.11 -15.72
C VAL A 94 -9.85 -3.93 -15.54
N ARG A 95 -10.27 -3.32 -14.44
CA ARG A 95 -11.66 -3.28 -13.94
C ARG A 95 -12.41 -2.00 -14.34
N LYS A 96 -11.96 -1.29 -15.38
CA LYS A 96 -12.45 0.03 -15.88
C LYS A 96 -13.94 0.12 -16.31
N ARG A 97 -14.82 -0.84 -16.00
CA ARG A 97 -16.21 -0.84 -16.46
C ARG A 97 -17.21 -0.50 -15.34
N ARG A 98 -18.21 0.34 -15.67
CA ARG A 98 -19.44 0.55 -14.88
C ARG A 98 -20.02 -0.84 -14.50
N ASN A 99 -20.50 -1.01 -13.26
CA ASN A 99 -21.00 -2.28 -12.67
C ASN A 99 -19.95 -3.30 -12.19
N TYR A 100 -18.88 -2.84 -11.54
CA TYR A 100 -17.96 -3.75 -10.85
C TYR A 100 -18.62 -4.43 -9.63
N ARG A 101 -18.44 -5.75 -9.53
CA ARG A 101 -18.70 -6.56 -8.33
C ARG A 101 -17.38 -7.08 -7.79
N ALA A 102 -17.18 -7.01 -6.48
CA ALA A 102 -15.96 -7.49 -5.84
C ALA A 102 -15.73 -8.98 -6.11
N ALA A 103 -14.53 -9.35 -6.55
CA ALA A 103 -14.17 -10.75 -6.77
C ALA A 103 -13.85 -11.43 -5.44
N VAL A 104 -13.85 -12.77 -5.42
CA VAL A 104 -13.57 -13.59 -4.22
C VAL A 104 -12.27 -13.15 -3.52
N ILE A 105 -11.23 -12.90 -4.30
CA ILE A 105 -9.93 -12.44 -3.81
C ILE A 105 -9.94 -11.04 -3.19
N ASP A 106 -10.87 -10.17 -3.60
CA ASP A 106 -11.04 -8.85 -2.98
C ASP A 106 -11.68 -9.00 -1.59
N TRP A 107 -12.68 -9.89 -1.47
CA TRP A 107 -13.28 -10.28 -0.19
C TRP A 107 -12.28 -11.00 0.72
N ALA A 108 -11.53 -11.97 0.20
CA ALA A 108 -10.52 -12.70 0.94
C ALA A 108 -9.44 -11.74 1.49
N GLY A 109 -9.03 -10.74 0.70
CA GLY A 109 -8.10 -9.71 1.15
C GLY A 109 -8.68 -8.82 2.26
N ALA A 110 -9.93 -8.37 2.13
CA ALA A 110 -10.58 -7.57 3.16
C ALA A 110 -10.79 -8.35 4.48
N LEU A 111 -11.22 -9.62 4.39
CA LEU A 111 -11.34 -10.51 5.55
C LEU A 111 -9.96 -10.85 6.15
N GLY A 112 -8.94 -11.01 5.32
CA GLY A 112 -7.55 -11.19 5.76
C GLY A 112 -7.03 -9.98 6.54
N ALA A 113 -7.35 -8.76 6.09
CA ALA A 113 -7.05 -7.55 6.85
C ALA A 113 -7.82 -7.48 8.18
N ALA A 114 -9.10 -7.86 8.19
CA ALA A 114 -9.87 -7.92 9.42
C ALA A 114 -9.27 -8.91 10.44
N ALA A 115 -8.90 -10.10 9.97
CA ALA A 115 -8.24 -11.14 10.77
C ALA A 115 -6.86 -10.68 11.27
N ALA A 116 -6.08 -9.99 10.44
CA ALA A 116 -4.81 -9.37 10.84
C ALA A 116 -4.99 -8.40 12.02
N GLY A 117 -6.09 -7.62 12.02
CA GLY A 117 -6.40 -6.73 13.15
C GLY A 117 -6.69 -7.49 14.44
N VAL A 118 -7.40 -8.61 14.37
CA VAL A 118 -7.63 -9.50 15.53
C VAL A 118 -6.31 -10.08 16.05
N VAL A 119 -5.44 -10.55 15.15
CA VAL A 119 -4.11 -11.07 15.51
C VAL A 119 -3.28 -9.98 16.20
N ALA A 120 -3.27 -8.77 15.67
CA ALA A 120 -2.54 -7.65 16.26
C ALA A 120 -3.03 -7.34 17.69
N VAL A 121 -4.35 -7.24 17.92
CA VAL A 121 -4.90 -7.07 19.29
C VAL A 121 -4.51 -8.23 20.20
N ARG A 122 -4.56 -9.47 19.70
CA ARG A 122 -4.18 -10.66 20.46
C ARG A 122 -2.70 -10.63 20.88
N VAL A 123 -1.82 -10.12 20.02
CA VAL A 123 -0.40 -9.89 20.34
C VAL A 123 -0.27 -8.75 21.36
N ALA A 124 -1.03 -7.66 21.21
CA ALA A 124 -1.01 -6.53 22.14
C ALA A 124 -1.39 -6.94 23.58
N ILE A 125 -2.47 -7.71 23.73
CA ILE A 125 -2.98 -8.16 25.04
C ILE A 125 -2.01 -9.11 25.75
N ARG A 126 -1.24 -9.91 25.00
CA ARG A 126 -0.21 -10.79 25.57
C ARG A 126 1.12 -10.09 25.83
N GLY A 127 1.24 -8.84 25.39
CA GLY A 127 2.43 -8.05 25.63
C GLY A 127 2.54 -7.62 27.09
N ASP A 128 3.69 -7.06 27.40
CA ASP A 128 4.10 -6.48 28.68
C ASP A 128 3.64 -5.02 28.87
N GLY A 129 2.79 -4.50 27.97
CA GLY A 129 2.42 -3.09 27.95
C GLY A 129 3.48 -2.16 27.33
N SER A 130 4.51 -2.70 26.67
CA SER A 130 5.52 -1.92 25.96
C SER A 130 4.95 -1.12 24.77
N ASP A 131 5.78 -0.21 24.22
CA ASP A 131 5.52 0.52 22.97
C ASP A 131 5.07 -0.40 21.83
N ARG A 132 5.53 -1.67 21.80
CA ARG A 132 5.09 -2.65 20.81
C ARG A 132 3.60 -2.94 20.91
N GLY A 133 3.04 -3.00 22.12
CA GLY A 133 1.59 -3.15 22.34
C GLY A 133 0.79 -1.99 21.74
N VAL A 134 1.27 -0.76 21.92
CA VAL A 134 0.68 0.44 21.31
C VAL A 134 0.71 0.35 19.78
N VAL A 135 1.86 -0.08 19.21
CA VAL A 135 1.99 -0.33 17.77
C VAL A 135 0.93 -1.29 17.26
N MET A 136 0.77 -2.43 17.94
CA MET A 136 -0.20 -3.45 17.55
C MET A 136 -1.64 -2.92 17.55
N VAL A 137 -2.05 -2.15 18.58
CA VAL A 137 -3.40 -1.59 18.67
C VAL A 137 -3.69 -0.61 17.53
N VAL A 138 -2.72 0.27 17.21
CA VAL A 138 -2.90 1.23 16.11
C VAL A 138 -2.98 0.52 14.76
N PHE A 139 -2.11 -0.48 14.50
CA PHE A 139 -2.19 -1.26 13.27
C PHE A 139 -3.48 -2.07 13.17
N ALA A 140 -4.00 -2.60 14.28
CA ALA A 140 -5.30 -3.25 14.30
C ALA A 140 -6.41 -2.31 13.83
N ALA A 141 -6.45 -1.09 14.37
CA ALA A 141 -7.41 -0.07 13.96
C ALA A 141 -7.27 0.28 12.47
N LEU A 142 -6.04 0.41 11.96
CA LEU A 142 -5.78 0.67 10.53
C LEU A 142 -6.25 -0.48 9.63
N PHE A 143 -6.01 -1.74 10.04
CA PHE A 143 -6.47 -2.91 9.27
C PHE A 143 -7.99 -3.05 9.26
N TRP A 144 -8.64 -2.79 10.39
CA TRP A 144 -10.11 -2.77 10.45
C TRP A 144 -10.70 -1.62 9.65
N LEU A 145 -10.09 -0.43 9.69
CA LEU A 145 -10.49 0.68 8.84
C LEU A 145 -10.38 0.31 7.36
N LEU A 146 -9.27 -0.30 6.95
CA LEU A 146 -9.08 -0.80 5.59
C LEU A 146 -10.19 -1.79 5.20
N ALA A 147 -10.37 -2.86 6.00
CA ALA A 147 -11.38 -3.88 5.76
C ALA A 147 -12.80 -3.29 5.69
N TRP A 148 -13.13 -2.39 6.61
CA TRP A 148 -14.42 -1.70 6.65
C TRP A 148 -14.65 -0.87 5.39
N THR A 149 -13.69 -0.02 5.00
CA THR A 149 -13.81 0.81 3.81
C THR A 149 -14.00 -0.02 2.54
N ASP A 150 -13.31 -1.14 2.46
CA ASP A 150 -13.37 -2.05 1.31
C ASP A 150 -14.68 -2.82 1.25
N ILE A 151 -15.10 -3.46 2.35
CA ILE A 151 -16.38 -4.17 2.44
C ILE A 151 -17.53 -3.21 2.10
N ARG A 152 -17.51 -1.99 2.64
CA ARG A 152 -18.52 -0.97 2.34
C ARG A 152 -18.49 -0.59 0.86
N GLY A 153 -17.31 -0.44 0.26
CA GLY A 153 -17.14 -0.17 -1.16
C GLY A 153 -17.56 -1.35 -2.07
N PHE A 154 -17.47 -2.58 -1.59
CA PHE A 154 -17.92 -3.78 -2.32
C PHE A 154 -19.44 -3.90 -2.31
N ILE A 155 -20.08 -3.59 -1.17
CA ILE A 155 -21.54 -3.61 -1.02
C ILE A 155 -22.18 -2.40 -1.72
N ARG A 156 -21.54 -1.23 -1.67
CA ARG A 156 -22.02 0.01 -2.30
C ARG A 156 -20.93 0.60 -3.20
N PRO A 157 -20.78 0.07 -4.43
CA PRO A 157 -19.75 0.52 -5.35
C PRO A 157 -19.88 2.01 -5.69
N PRO A 158 -18.78 2.76 -5.70
CA PRO A 158 -18.78 4.16 -6.07
C PRO A 158 -19.19 4.34 -7.53
N GLN A 159 -19.99 5.38 -7.79
CA GLN A 159 -20.59 5.65 -9.11
C GLN A 159 -19.74 6.60 -9.97
N GLU A 160 -18.71 7.23 -9.38
CA GLU A 160 -17.86 8.19 -10.08
C GLU A 160 -16.93 7.50 -11.09
N LYS A 161 -16.87 8.04 -12.32
CA LYS A 161 -16.10 7.48 -13.45
C LYS A 161 -14.61 7.28 -13.15
N ARG A 162 -14.04 8.10 -12.25
CA ARG A 162 -12.60 8.13 -11.95
C ARG A 162 -12.22 7.49 -10.62
N GLU A 163 -13.15 6.85 -9.92
CA GLU A 163 -12.84 6.33 -8.59
C GLU A 163 -11.75 5.24 -8.61
N TRP A 164 -11.66 4.46 -9.70
CA TRP A 164 -10.57 3.51 -9.93
C TRP A 164 -9.18 4.15 -9.83
N TRP A 165 -9.05 5.42 -10.21
CA TRP A 165 -7.78 6.16 -10.21
C TRP A 165 -7.34 6.48 -8.78
N PHE A 166 -8.28 6.95 -7.95
CA PHE A 166 -8.04 7.21 -6.54
C PHE A 166 -7.82 5.92 -5.76
N PHE A 167 -8.58 4.86 -6.09
CA PHE A 167 -8.36 3.54 -5.52
C PHE A 167 -6.94 3.03 -5.85
N HIS A 168 -6.52 3.05 -7.11
CA HIS A 168 -5.16 2.69 -7.51
C HIS A 168 -4.10 3.46 -6.71
N MET A 169 -4.25 4.79 -6.67
CA MET A 169 -3.34 5.68 -5.97
C MET A 169 -3.23 5.33 -4.49
N SER A 170 -4.36 5.24 -3.78
CA SER A 170 -4.37 4.94 -2.34
C SER A 170 -3.77 3.57 -2.03
N ARG A 171 -4.04 2.55 -2.86
CA ARG A 171 -3.51 1.20 -2.67
C ARG A 171 -2.01 1.12 -2.89
N MET A 172 -1.51 1.70 -3.98
CA MET A 172 -0.07 1.73 -4.28
C MET A 172 0.71 2.53 -3.24
N LEU A 173 0.18 3.70 -2.84
CA LEU A 173 0.82 4.53 -1.82
C LEU A 173 0.74 3.87 -0.44
N GLY A 174 -0.36 3.20 -0.09
CA GLY A 174 -0.46 2.41 1.15
C GLY A 174 0.56 1.27 1.20
N ALA A 175 0.73 0.53 0.10
CA ALA A 175 1.77 -0.51 0.01
C ALA A 175 3.18 0.07 0.14
N TYR A 176 3.44 1.23 -0.48
CA TYR A 176 4.70 1.94 -0.35
C TYR A 176 4.96 2.43 1.08
N LEU A 177 3.95 2.97 1.77
CA LEU A 177 4.06 3.34 3.20
C LEU A 177 4.39 2.12 4.06
N GLY A 178 3.81 0.95 3.78
CA GLY A 178 4.18 -0.30 4.45
C GLY A 178 5.67 -0.63 4.31
N ALA A 179 6.24 -0.49 3.10
CA ALA A 179 7.67 -0.68 2.88
C ALA A 179 8.54 0.41 3.55
N LEU A 180 8.09 1.66 3.56
CA LEU A 180 8.76 2.74 4.29
C LEU A 180 8.76 2.51 5.80
N THR A 181 7.66 2.02 6.37
CA THR A 181 7.61 1.62 7.77
C THR A 181 8.55 0.45 8.04
N ALA A 182 8.60 -0.55 7.17
CA ALA A 182 9.50 -1.69 7.34
C ALA A 182 10.97 -1.25 7.40
N ILE A 183 11.45 -0.44 6.44
CA ILE A 183 12.82 0.06 6.48
C ILE A 183 13.08 1.01 7.65
N SER A 184 12.09 1.82 8.04
CA SER A 184 12.19 2.69 9.20
C SER A 184 12.41 1.91 10.50
N VAL A 185 11.60 0.88 10.74
CA VAL A 185 11.66 0.06 11.95
C VAL A 185 13.00 -0.66 12.08
N VAL A 186 13.57 -1.14 10.98
CA VAL A 186 14.83 -1.91 11.01
C VAL A 186 16.09 -1.04 10.93
N GLN A 187 16.05 0.11 10.24
CA GLN A 187 17.26 0.93 10.03
C GLN A 187 17.33 2.15 10.95
N MET A 188 16.21 2.69 11.43
CA MET A 188 16.19 3.93 12.22
C MET A 188 16.17 3.66 13.73
N GLU A 189 17.07 2.79 14.19
CA GLU A 189 17.12 2.40 15.61
C GLU A 189 17.46 3.54 16.58
N TRP A 190 17.91 4.68 16.08
CA TRP A 190 18.18 5.88 16.87
C TRP A 190 16.91 6.68 17.21
N LEU A 191 15.78 6.41 16.55
CA LEU A 191 14.49 7.02 16.87
C LEU A 191 13.77 6.25 17.99
N PRO A 192 12.84 6.86 18.75
CA PRO A 192 11.96 6.11 19.64
C PRO A 192 11.07 5.11 18.88
N THR A 193 10.71 3.99 19.50
CA THR A 193 9.93 2.90 18.87
C THR A 193 8.70 3.43 18.15
N LEU A 194 7.85 4.21 18.84
CA LEU A 194 6.62 4.75 18.27
C LEU A 194 6.88 5.62 17.03
N VAL A 195 7.95 6.42 17.05
CA VAL A 195 8.31 7.28 15.92
C VAL A 195 8.70 6.42 14.72
N ARG A 196 9.54 5.40 14.89
CA ARG A 196 9.94 4.48 13.81
C ARG A 196 8.74 3.87 13.09
N TRP A 197 7.71 3.48 13.84
CA TRP A 197 6.52 2.84 13.30
C TRP A 197 5.57 3.83 12.61
N PHE A 198 5.40 5.03 13.18
CA PHE A 198 4.31 5.90 12.78
C PHE A 198 4.69 7.13 11.97
N TRP A 199 5.96 7.57 11.94
CA TRP A 199 6.33 8.74 11.15
C TRP A 199 5.99 8.58 9.65
N PRO A 200 6.16 7.41 8.99
CA PRO A 200 5.84 7.28 7.58
C PRO A 200 4.34 7.47 7.32
N THR A 201 3.49 6.88 8.15
CA THR A 201 2.03 7.02 8.04
C THR A 201 1.56 8.42 8.44
N ALA A 202 2.15 9.00 9.49
CA ALA A 202 1.82 10.33 9.99
C ALA A 202 2.08 11.42 8.94
N LEU A 203 3.14 11.30 8.14
CA LEU A 203 3.41 12.21 7.02
C LEU A 203 2.71 11.78 5.73
N GLY A 204 2.72 10.47 5.46
CA GLY A 204 2.23 9.89 4.23
C GLY A 204 0.73 10.04 4.04
N VAL A 205 -0.08 9.76 5.07
CA VAL A 205 -1.54 9.82 4.95
C VAL A 205 -2.04 11.24 4.65
N PRO A 206 -1.63 12.30 5.39
CA PRO A 206 -1.98 13.66 5.02
C PRO A 206 -1.52 14.04 3.60
N GLY A 207 -0.29 13.64 3.22
CA GLY A 207 0.22 13.87 1.87
C GLY A 207 -0.65 13.23 0.79
N ILE A 208 -1.06 11.97 0.99
CA ILE A 208 -1.99 11.25 0.09
C ILE A 208 -3.33 11.99 0.01
N MET A 209 -3.90 12.40 1.14
CA MET A 209 -5.19 13.12 1.19
C MET A 209 -5.14 14.44 0.42
N LEU A 210 -4.10 15.24 0.64
CA LEU A 210 -3.88 16.50 -0.08
C LEU A 210 -3.74 16.25 -1.59
N TRP A 211 -3.01 15.21 -1.96
CA TRP A 211 -2.76 14.89 -3.36
C TRP A 211 -4.01 14.35 -4.07
N MET A 212 -4.81 13.54 -3.39
CA MET A 212 -6.14 13.12 -3.87
C MET A 212 -7.06 14.34 -4.07
N ARG A 213 -7.11 15.26 -3.09
CA ARG A 213 -7.90 16.49 -3.20
C ARG A 213 -7.48 17.33 -4.40
N TYR A 214 -6.17 17.52 -4.60
CA TYR A 214 -5.63 18.21 -5.77
C TYR A 214 -6.13 17.58 -7.08
N TYR A 215 -6.04 16.25 -7.22
CA TYR A 215 -6.47 15.58 -8.45
C TYR A 215 -7.99 15.57 -8.65
N ARG A 216 -8.79 15.46 -7.57
CA ARG A 216 -10.25 15.62 -7.65
C ARG A 216 -10.60 17.00 -8.22
N HIS A 217 -9.97 18.07 -7.71
CA HIS A 217 -10.18 19.41 -8.26
C HIS A 217 -9.70 19.57 -9.70
N LYS A 218 -8.52 19.02 -10.03
CA LYS A 218 -7.96 19.07 -11.39
C LYS A 218 -8.88 18.39 -12.40
N PHE A 219 -9.39 17.20 -12.09
CA PHE A 219 -10.28 16.45 -12.96
C PHE A 219 -11.65 17.10 -13.10
N ALA A 220 -12.24 17.59 -12.01
CA ALA A 220 -13.50 18.33 -12.06
C ALA A 220 -13.41 19.61 -12.92
N ARG A 221 -12.28 20.34 -12.87
CA ARG A 221 -12.03 21.50 -13.74
C ARG A 221 -11.93 21.11 -15.21
N ALA A 222 -11.24 20.02 -15.53
CA ALA A 222 -11.11 19.52 -16.89
C ALA A 222 -12.48 19.10 -17.47
N GLU A 223 -13.30 18.41 -16.69
CA GLU A 223 -14.64 17.98 -17.10
C GLU A 223 -15.58 19.17 -17.36
N ARG A 224 -15.52 20.22 -16.53
CA ARG A 224 -16.26 21.46 -16.77
C ARG A 224 -15.83 22.15 -18.07
N ARG A 225 -14.53 22.23 -18.36
CA ARG A 225 -14.03 22.83 -19.61
C ARG A 225 -14.52 22.07 -20.85
N SER A 226 -14.56 20.74 -20.81
CA SER A 226 -15.06 19.92 -21.92
C SER A 226 -16.58 19.98 -22.10
N ALA A 227 -17.33 20.47 -21.11
CA ALA A 227 -18.78 20.57 -21.15
C ALA A 227 -19.30 21.92 -21.68
N ILE A 228 -18.43 22.91 -21.90
CA ILE A 228 -18.81 24.21 -22.49
C ILE A 228 -19.08 23.99 -23.99
N PRO A 229 -20.30 24.23 -24.50
CA PRO A 229 -20.58 24.13 -25.93
C PRO A 229 -19.78 25.16 -26.71
N ILE A 230 -19.10 24.75 -27.78
CA ILE A 230 -18.45 25.69 -28.71
C ILE A 230 -19.59 26.47 -29.39
N THR A 231 -19.69 27.76 -29.13
CA THR A 231 -20.71 28.60 -29.76
C THR A 231 -20.33 28.80 -31.24
N PRO A 232 -21.28 28.69 -32.20
CA PRO A 232 -20.99 28.76 -33.64
C PRO A 232 -20.25 30.01 -34.12
N ARG A 233 -20.22 31.08 -33.32
CA ARG A 233 -19.52 32.34 -33.63
C ARG A 233 -18.00 32.20 -33.83
N GLN A 234 -17.38 31.09 -33.38
CA GLN A 234 -15.94 30.85 -33.57
C GLN A 234 -15.59 30.18 -34.91
N ILE A 235 -16.57 29.69 -35.67
CA ILE A 235 -16.35 29.02 -36.96
C ILE A 235 -16.47 30.01 -38.13
N ALA A 236 -17.21 31.11 -37.96
CA ALA A 236 -17.53 32.06 -39.03
C ALA A 236 -16.54 33.24 -39.20
N SER A 237 -15.33 33.15 -38.64
CA SER A 237 -14.30 34.21 -38.73
C SER A 237 -12.91 33.70 -39.16
N GLY A 238 -12.86 32.48 -39.71
CA GLY A 238 -11.67 31.89 -40.33
C GLY A 238 -11.84 31.74 -41.83
#